data_AF-R6C7C1-F1
#
_entry.id   AF-R6C7C1-F1
#
_cell.length_a   1.000
_cell.length_b   1.000
_cell.length_c   1.000
_cell.angle_alpha   90.00
_cell.angle_beta   90.00
_cell.angle_gamma   90.00
#
_symmetry.space_group_name_H-M   'P 1'
#
loop_
_entity.id
_entity.type
_entity.pdbx_description
1 polymer ?
#
loop_
_entity_poly.entity_id
_entity_poly.type
_entity_poly.pdbx_seq_one_letter_code
_entity_poly.pdbx_strand_id
1 'polypeptide(L)'
;MLPIVETNGKTFYINSNKVTFPYKIEQVLILKSQILILLDSCIKNEYDNVYSVNFDGTIGWRVQSRKYLSREYENKKITSYVGMYVRKETNLLQLNDWWGGRYIFDLNDGHIVGRDESGRDW
;
A
#
# COMPACT_ATOMS: atom_id res chain seq x y z
N MET A 1 -13.31 -19.29 -5.45
CA MET A 1 -12.95 -19.46 -4.03
C MET A 1 -11.80 -18.50 -3.77
N LEU A 2 -11.87 -17.67 -2.72
CA LEU A 2 -10.74 -16.81 -2.34
C LEU A 2 -9.65 -17.70 -1.71
N PRO A 3 -8.36 -17.38 -1.90
CA PRO A 3 -7.28 -18.19 -1.35
C PRO A 3 -7.29 -18.15 0.19
N ILE A 4 -6.78 -19.21 0.81
CA ILE A 4 -6.43 -19.17 2.24
C ILE A 4 -5.18 -18.32 2.37
N VAL A 5 -5.24 -17.37 3.31
CA VAL A 5 -4.22 -16.35 3.50
C VAL A 5 -3.82 -16.29 4.96
N GLU A 6 -2.53 -16.47 5.23
CA GLU A 6 -1.94 -16.40 6.57
C GLU A 6 -0.67 -15.53 6.58
N THR A 7 -0.43 -14.82 7.67
CA THR A 7 0.78 -14.03 7.89
C THR A 7 1.55 -14.51 9.10
N ASN A 8 2.87 -14.63 8.97
CA ASN A 8 3.78 -14.84 10.09
C ASN A 8 4.96 -13.86 9.98
N GLY A 9 4.86 -12.74 10.69
CA GLY A 9 5.85 -11.68 10.68
C GLY A 9 6.05 -11.09 9.27
N LYS A 10 7.11 -11.54 8.59
CA LYS A 10 7.46 -11.11 7.22
C LYS A 10 6.94 -12.04 6.13
N THR A 11 6.41 -13.19 6.53
CA THR A 11 5.98 -14.25 5.61
C THR A 11 4.49 -14.17 5.37
N PHE A 12 4.11 -14.29 4.12
CA PHE A 12 2.76 -14.37 3.62
C PHE A 12 2.54 -15.73 2.95
N TYR A 13 1.49 -16.43 3.32
CA TYR A 13 1.11 -17.71 2.71
C TYR A 13 -0.15 -17.54 1.88
N ILE A 14 -0.13 -17.98 0.62
CA ILE A 14 -1.28 -18.02 -0.28
C ILE A 14 -1.47 -19.48 -0.68
N ASN A 15 -2.48 -20.14 -0.12
CA ASN A 15 -2.62 -21.59 -0.21
C ASN A 15 -1.32 -22.29 0.25
N SER A 16 -0.64 -23.01 -0.65
CA SER A 16 0.65 -23.69 -0.38
C SER A 16 1.87 -22.82 -0.72
N ASN A 17 1.68 -21.65 -1.33
CA ASN A 17 2.77 -20.78 -1.76
C ASN A 17 3.22 -19.87 -0.63
N LYS A 18 4.54 -19.71 -0.50
CA LYS A 18 5.18 -18.84 0.49
C LYS A 18 5.78 -17.63 -0.22
N VAL A 19 5.37 -16.44 0.19
CA VAL A 19 5.95 -15.15 -0.22
C VAL A 19 6.62 -14.55 1.01
N THR A 20 7.86 -14.08 0.87
CA THR A 20 8.59 -13.46 1.99
C THR A 20 8.97 -12.03 1.62
N PHE A 21 8.59 -11.10 2.50
CA PHE A 21 8.92 -9.70 2.37
C PHE A 21 10.16 -9.34 3.19
N PRO A 22 10.89 -8.28 2.81
CA PRO A 22 12.06 -7.82 3.57
C PRO A 22 11.70 -7.30 4.98
N TYR A 23 10.45 -6.87 5.17
CA TYR A 23 9.93 -6.27 6.40
C TYR A 23 8.65 -6.94 6.87
N LYS A 24 8.26 -6.64 8.11
CA LYS A 24 7.04 -7.19 8.73
C LYS A 24 5.81 -6.74 7.93
N ILE A 25 4.84 -7.62 7.80
CA ILE A 25 3.53 -7.32 7.23
C ILE A 25 2.67 -6.73 8.34
N GLU A 26 2.16 -5.52 8.12
CA GLU A 26 1.27 -4.82 9.08
C GLU A 26 -0.20 -4.97 8.69
N GLN A 27 -0.50 -4.98 7.39
CA GLN A 27 -1.87 -5.11 6.91
C GLN A 27 -1.92 -5.92 5.62
N VAL A 28 -3.00 -6.71 5.50
CA VAL A 28 -3.35 -7.46 4.31
C VAL A 28 -4.79 -7.13 3.94
N LEU A 29 -5.03 -6.79 2.67
CA LEU A 29 -6.38 -6.68 2.10
C LEU A 29 -6.52 -7.64 0.92
N ILE A 30 -7.46 -8.56 1.01
CA ILE A 30 -7.74 -9.53 -0.06
C ILE A 30 -8.86 -8.96 -0.93
N LEU A 31 -8.55 -8.68 -2.18
CA LEU A 31 -9.51 -8.24 -3.19
C LEU A 31 -9.86 -9.40 -4.12
N LYS A 32 -10.82 -9.19 -5.03
CA LYS A 32 -11.23 -10.22 -5.99
C LYS A 32 -10.13 -10.59 -6.99
N SER A 33 -9.27 -9.64 -7.35
CA SER A 33 -8.24 -9.79 -8.39
C SER A 33 -6.82 -9.90 -7.85
N GLN A 34 -6.57 -9.41 -6.63
CA GLN A 34 -5.24 -9.28 -6.07
C GLN A 34 -5.27 -9.19 -4.56
N ILE A 35 -4.10 -9.30 -3.94
CA ILE A 35 -3.89 -9.12 -2.51
C ILE A 35 -3.02 -7.89 -2.33
N LEU A 36 -3.44 -6.96 -1.48
CA LEU A 36 -2.63 -5.81 -1.10
C LEU A 36 -1.91 -6.09 0.21
N ILE A 37 -0.61 -5.79 0.23
CA ILE A 37 0.27 -5.95 1.38
C ILE A 37 0.84 -4.59 1.77
N LEU A 38 0.61 -4.20 3.02
CA LEU A 38 1.31 -3.08 3.67
C LEU A 38 2.42 -3.64 4.56
N LEU A 39 3.65 -3.22 4.29
CA LEU A 39 4.79 -3.53 5.14
C LEU A 39 4.96 -2.47 6.24
N ASP A 40 5.77 -2.80 7.25
CA ASP A 40 6.16 -1.92 8.34
C ASP A 40 6.55 -0.51 7.83
N SER A 41 6.17 0.50 8.59
CA SER A 41 6.40 1.91 8.29
C SER A 41 7.69 2.44 8.91
N CYS A 42 8.29 1.70 9.86
CA CYS A 42 9.54 2.05 10.53
C CYS A 42 10.80 1.71 9.71
N ILE A 43 10.70 1.73 8.37
CA ILE A 43 11.80 1.38 7.48
C ILE A 43 12.56 2.65 7.08
N LYS A 44 13.84 2.70 7.42
CA LYS A 44 14.71 3.81 7.06
C LYS A 44 14.82 3.93 5.53
N ASN A 45 14.49 5.11 5.00
CA ASN A 45 14.55 5.47 3.58
C ASN A 45 13.63 4.68 2.64
N GLU A 46 12.63 3.96 3.15
CA GLU A 46 11.69 3.20 2.32
C GLU A 46 10.24 3.61 2.60
N TYR A 47 9.71 4.46 1.71
CA TYR A 47 8.42 5.12 1.89
C TYR A 47 7.27 4.50 1.10
N ASP A 48 7.60 3.71 0.09
CA ASP A 48 6.67 3.14 -0.87
C ASP A 48 6.41 1.68 -0.47
N ASN A 49 5.90 1.48 0.74
CA ASN A 49 5.87 0.20 1.46
C ASN A 49 4.59 -0.64 1.20
N VAL A 50 3.92 -0.40 0.07
CA VAL A 50 2.69 -1.09 -0.32
C VAL A 50 2.88 -1.82 -1.65
N TYR A 51 2.43 -3.08 -1.68
CA TYR A 51 2.58 -3.99 -2.79
C TYR A 51 1.24 -4.62 -3.15
N SER A 52 1.01 -4.85 -4.43
CA SER A 52 0.03 -5.83 -4.91
C SER A 52 0.72 -7.16 -5.19
N VAL A 53 0.06 -8.23 -4.79
CA VAL A 53 0.48 -9.62 -4.94
C VAL A 53 -0.62 -10.38 -5.66
N ASN A 54 -0.25 -11.06 -6.74
CA ASN A 54 -1.13 -11.96 -7.46
C ASN A 54 -1.39 -13.23 -6.63
N PHE A 55 -2.45 -13.96 -6.94
CA PHE A 55 -2.78 -15.19 -6.20
C PHE A 55 -1.77 -16.33 -6.39
N ASP A 56 -0.87 -16.23 -7.36
CA ASP A 56 0.26 -17.15 -7.52
C ASP A 56 1.47 -16.77 -6.64
N GLY A 57 1.42 -15.63 -5.96
CA GLY A 57 2.48 -15.11 -5.09
C GLY A 57 3.47 -14.18 -5.79
N THR A 58 3.30 -13.90 -7.09
CA THR A 58 4.12 -12.92 -7.80
C THR A 58 3.73 -11.49 -7.41
N ILE A 59 4.71 -10.58 -7.39
CA ILE A 59 4.44 -9.14 -7.18
C ILE A 59 3.85 -8.59 -8.47
N GLY A 60 2.61 -8.08 -8.39
CA GLY A 60 1.96 -7.41 -9.51
C GLY A 60 2.50 -5.99 -9.70
N TRP A 61 2.49 -5.20 -8.63
CA TRP A 61 3.05 -3.85 -8.61
C TRP A 61 3.48 -3.43 -7.20
N ARG A 62 4.28 -2.37 -7.17
CA ARG A 62 4.60 -1.58 -5.98
C ARG A 62 4.07 -0.18 -6.22
N VAL A 63 3.52 0.46 -5.19
CA VAL A 63 3.01 1.82 -5.34
C VAL A 63 4.04 2.77 -5.91
N GLN A 64 3.59 3.66 -6.79
CA GLN A 64 4.41 4.71 -7.38
C GLN A 64 5.01 5.59 -6.27
N SER A 65 6.28 5.94 -6.43
CA SER A 65 6.96 6.79 -5.47
C SER A 65 6.38 8.20 -5.47
N ARG A 66 6.05 8.70 -4.28
CA ARG A 66 5.64 10.10 -4.08
C ARG A 66 6.74 11.11 -4.42
N LYS A 67 7.99 10.67 -4.57
CA LYS A 67 9.10 11.52 -5.03
C LYS A 67 8.85 12.12 -6.42
N TYR A 68 7.93 11.54 -7.20
CA TYR A 68 7.54 12.03 -8.52
C TYR A 68 6.33 12.97 -8.50
N LEU A 69 5.70 13.18 -7.34
CA LEU A 69 4.75 14.27 -7.16
C LEU A 69 5.54 15.58 -7.16
N SER A 70 5.02 16.59 -7.86
CA SER A 70 5.66 17.84 -8.29
C SER A 70 6.42 18.62 -7.20
N ARG A 71 7.09 19.71 -7.60
CA ARG A 71 7.82 20.66 -6.73
C ARG A 71 7.08 21.10 -5.46
N GLU A 72 5.74 21.02 -5.42
CA GLU A 72 4.94 21.27 -4.20
C GLU A 72 5.31 20.35 -3.02
N TYR A 73 5.98 19.23 -3.28
CA TYR A 73 6.39 18.23 -2.29
C TYR A 73 7.88 18.28 -1.92
N GLU A 74 8.71 19.11 -2.58
CA GLU A 74 10.16 19.18 -2.34
C GLU A 74 10.51 19.50 -0.87
N ASN A 75 9.60 20.17 -0.15
CA ASN A 75 9.83 20.59 1.24
C ASN A 75 9.03 19.80 2.29
N LYS A 76 8.24 18.79 1.90
CA LYS A 76 7.46 17.98 2.85
C LYS A 76 8.20 16.69 3.17
N LYS A 77 8.36 16.39 4.46
CA LYS A 77 8.96 15.14 4.93
C LYS A 77 8.13 13.96 4.45
N ILE A 78 8.68 13.17 3.53
CA ILE A 78 8.07 11.92 3.08
C ILE A 78 8.23 10.87 4.18
N THR A 79 7.12 10.23 4.56
CA THR A 79 7.10 9.13 5.52
C THR A 79 6.35 7.96 4.93
N SER A 80 6.72 6.73 5.30
CA SER A 80 6.05 5.50 4.86
C SER A 80 4.56 5.51 5.21
N TYR A 81 3.78 4.69 4.51
CA TYR A 81 2.37 4.54 4.77
C TYR A 81 2.16 3.69 6.03
N VAL A 82 1.14 4.04 6.82
CA VAL A 82 0.80 3.40 8.11
C VAL A 82 -0.57 2.75 8.08
N GLY A 83 -1.36 3.00 7.05
CA GLY A 83 -2.68 2.44 6.90
C GLY A 83 -3.14 2.43 5.46
N MET A 84 -3.88 1.41 5.11
CA MET A 84 -4.40 1.16 3.78
C MET A 84 -5.88 0.82 3.84
N TYR A 85 -6.68 1.39 2.93
CA TYR A 85 -8.07 0.99 2.73
C TYR A 85 -8.52 1.21 1.29
N VAL A 86 -9.48 0.40 0.83
CA VAL A 86 -10.13 0.59 -0.47
C VAL A 86 -11.42 1.40 -0.28
N ARG A 87 -11.52 2.53 -0.97
CA ARG A 87 -12.73 3.37 -1.04
C ARG A 87 -13.81 2.62 -1.81
N LYS A 88 -14.94 2.36 -1.16
CA LYS A 88 -16.02 1.56 -1.77
C LYS A 88 -16.69 2.28 -2.93
N GLU A 89 -16.78 3.59 -2.83
CA GLU A 89 -17.46 4.48 -3.76
C GLU A 89 -16.69 4.70 -5.06
N THR A 90 -15.36 4.73 -5.01
CA THR A 90 -14.51 4.98 -6.19
C THR A 90 -13.71 3.75 -6.63
N ASN A 91 -13.67 2.70 -5.81
CA ASN A 91 -12.78 1.55 -6.00
C ASN A 91 -11.31 1.98 -6.16
N LEU A 92 -10.91 3.02 -5.42
CA LEU A 92 -9.53 3.50 -5.36
C LEU A 92 -8.89 3.11 -4.03
N LEU A 93 -7.59 2.93 -4.05
CA LEU A 93 -6.80 2.68 -2.85
C LEU A 93 -6.47 4.00 -2.17
N GLN A 94 -6.77 4.11 -0.88
CA GLN A 94 -6.22 5.18 -0.06
C GLN A 94 -5.11 4.65 0.84
N LEU A 95 -4.00 5.39 0.85
CA LEU A 95 -2.90 5.19 1.76
C LEU A 95 -2.72 6.42 2.67
N ASN A 96 -2.58 6.15 3.97
CA ASN A 96 -2.37 7.17 5.00
C ASN A 96 -0.91 7.20 5.42
N ASP A 97 -0.31 8.38 5.55
CA ASP A 97 1.01 8.55 6.15
C ASP A 97 0.94 9.00 7.62
N TRP A 98 2.09 9.04 8.30
CA TRP A 98 2.21 9.43 9.71
C TRP A 98 1.71 10.85 10.03
N TRP A 99 1.60 11.72 9.02
CA TRP A 99 1.19 13.11 9.17
C TRP A 99 -0.28 13.33 8.81
N GLY A 100 -1.06 12.25 8.68
CA GLY A 100 -2.45 12.30 8.26
C GLY A 100 -2.62 12.63 6.77
N GLY A 101 -1.55 12.54 5.97
CA GLY A 101 -1.61 12.65 4.53
C GLY A 101 -2.38 11.47 3.93
N ARG A 102 -3.39 11.77 3.12
CA ARG A 102 -4.27 10.79 2.48
C ARG A 102 -4.02 10.79 0.97
N TYR A 103 -3.38 9.76 0.46
CA TYR A 103 -2.99 9.65 -0.95
C TYR A 103 -3.84 8.60 -1.63
N ILE A 104 -4.29 8.91 -2.84
CA ILE A 104 -5.21 8.10 -3.61
C ILE A 104 -4.45 7.46 -4.75
N PHE A 105 -4.63 6.15 -4.92
CA PHE A 105 -3.92 5.29 -5.83
C PHE A 105 -4.89 4.48 -6.67
N ASP A 106 -4.53 4.24 -7.93
CA ASP A 106 -5.22 3.29 -8.77
C ASP A 106 -4.84 1.86 -8.36
N LEU A 107 -5.85 1.00 -8.27
CA LEU A 107 -5.65 -0.39 -7.86
C LEU A 107 -5.02 -1.26 -8.95
N ASN A 108 -5.09 -0.87 -10.21
CA ASN A 108 -4.65 -1.69 -11.34
C ASN A 108 -3.12 -1.72 -11.48
N ASP A 109 -2.45 -0.60 -11.19
CA ASP A 109 -1.01 -0.44 -11.44
C ASP A 109 -0.27 0.28 -10.30
N GLY A 110 -0.98 0.74 -9.26
CA GLY A 110 -0.39 1.43 -8.13
C GLY A 110 0.11 2.85 -8.44
N HIS A 111 -0.35 3.51 -9.51
CA HIS A 111 -0.02 4.91 -9.75
C HIS A 111 -0.80 5.86 -8.83
N ILE A 112 -0.24 7.05 -8.56
CA ILE A 112 -0.89 8.07 -7.74
C ILE A 112 -1.92 8.80 -8.58
N VAL A 113 -3.18 8.74 -8.16
CA VAL A 113 -4.31 9.46 -8.76
C VAL A 113 -4.43 10.87 -8.18
N GLY A 114 -4.09 11.04 -6.91
CA GLY A 114 -4.14 12.35 -6.27
C GLY A 114 -4.03 12.29 -4.75
N ARG A 115 -4.48 13.37 -4.11
CA ARG A 115 -4.51 13.51 -2.65
C ARG A 115 -5.91 13.90 -2.21
N ASP A 116 -6.37 13.31 -1.12
CA ASP A 116 -7.58 13.77 -0.45
C ASP A 116 -7.24 14.90 0.53
N GLU A 117 -7.92 16.03 0.34
CA GLU A 117 -7.78 17.21 1.18
C GLU A 117 -8.99 17.42 2.09
N SER A 118 -10.05 16.61 1.95
CA SER A 118 -11.27 16.74 2.74
C SER A 118 -10.97 16.61 4.25
N GLY A 119 -11.51 17.55 5.03
CA GLY A 119 -11.28 17.60 6.48
C GLY A 119 -9.89 18.11 6.89
N ARG A 120 -9.16 18.80 6.00
CA ARG A 120 -8.07 19.73 6.37
C ARG A 120 -8.58 21.17 6.57
N ASP A 121 -9.82 21.31 7.02
CA ASP A 121 -10.37 22.57 7.48
C ASP A 121 -9.95 22.76 8.95
N TRP A 122 -8.71 23.20 9.17
CA TRP A 122 -8.29 23.80 10.43
C TRP A 122 -7.44 25.04 10.16
#